data_AF-A0A7Z9UNV6-F1
#
_entry.id   AF-A0A7Z9UNV6-F1
#
_cell.length_a   1.000
_cell.length_b   1.000
_cell.length_c   1.000
_cell.angle_alpha   90.00
_cell.angle_beta   90.00
_cell.angle_gamma   90.00
#
_symmetry.space_group_name_H-M   'P 1'
#
loop_
_entity.id
_entity.type
_entity.pdbx_description
1 polymer ?
#
loop_
_entity_poly.entity_id
_entity_poly.type
_entity_poly.pdbx_seq_one_letter_code
_entity_poly.pdbx_strand_id
1 'polypeptide(L)'
;MHKAIIPFLSIFMLTGYILKPYQKTFLTGEQTTVADVLRELGEAPPKHYIAEVDTAKVKMGEDIIRKGFTIKPDGSKSLLVSNYFVCTDCHNTVRESKDAADLNPDNRMDYIREKGLKYLPGSTFWGITNRTSWFNDDYYKKYGEVVKEANQSLEKSIQLCSRECSCGRDLEDWEMEAVMHYYTSLQLTIADLNLEDSDIKNLQYIKDEEGYREQMKALLKSKYVIAYPATFVEPISTENRKKGTEGDAVKGEFIFENSCLHCHDLDRVCKTIFAEGEKDASWLVGYF
;
A
#
# COMPACT_ATOMS: atom_id res chain seq x y z
N MET A 1 -37.52 52.02 65.93
CA MET A 1 -37.46 52.45 64.52
C MET A 1 -36.30 51.72 63.85
N HIS A 2 -36.61 50.97 62.80
CA HIS A 2 -35.77 49.92 62.23
C HIS A 2 -34.57 50.44 61.44
N LYS A 3 -33.44 49.73 61.58
CA LYS A 3 -32.28 49.77 60.69
C LYS A 3 -32.51 48.80 59.53
N ALA A 4 -32.25 49.22 58.30
CA ALA A 4 -31.83 48.33 57.21
C ALA A 4 -31.11 49.16 56.15
N ILE A 5 -29.79 48.98 56.03
CA ILE A 5 -28.99 49.39 54.89
C ILE A 5 -28.58 48.08 54.22
N ILE A 6 -29.06 47.86 53.00
CA ILE A 6 -28.72 46.71 52.16
C ILE A 6 -27.55 47.13 51.27
N PRO A 7 -26.38 46.47 51.29
CA PRO A 7 -25.40 46.64 50.24
C PRO A 7 -25.71 45.68 49.09
N PHE A 8 -25.80 46.22 47.88
CA PHE A 8 -25.89 45.48 46.64
C PHE A 8 -24.53 44.81 46.37
N LEU A 9 -24.45 43.49 46.50
CA LEU A 9 -23.28 42.71 46.11
C LEU A 9 -23.41 42.38 44.61
N SER A 10 -22.67 43.09 43.76
CA SER A 10 -22.55 42.79 42.34
C SER A 10 -21.68 41.54 42.16
N ILE A 11 -22.31 40.41 41.81
CA ILE A 11 -21.64 39.17 41.43
C ILE A 11 -21.09 39.35 40.00
N PHE A 12 -19.80 39.62 39.88
CA PHE A 12 -19.07 39.45 38.62
C PHE A 12 -18.78 37.96 38.43
N MET A 13 -19.61 37.26 37.64
CA MET A 13 -19.24 35.95 37.11
C MET A 13 -18.18 36.16 36.03
N LEU A 14 -16.90 36.13 36.42
CA LEU A 14 -15.81 35.86 35.47
C LEU A 14 -15.96 34.40 35.01
N THR A 15 -16.53 34.22 33.82
CA THR A 15 -16.36 32.98 33.05
C THR A 15 -14.90 32.91 32.62
N GLY A 16 -14.08 32.29 33.46
CA GLY A 16 -12.74 31.87 33.08
C GLY A 16 -12.84 30.84 31.97
N TYR A 17 -12.69 31.28 30.73
CA TYR A 17 -12.26 30.40 29.65
C TYR A 17 -10.86 29.93 30.02
N ILE A 18 -10.80 28.75 30.64
CA ILE A 18 -9.55 28.01 30.79
C ILE A 18 -9.14 27.66 29.36
N LEU A 19 -8.24 28.46 28.78
CA LEU A 19 -7.46 28.06 27.62
C LEU A 19 -6.75 26.77 28.04
N LYS A 20 -7.27 25.62 27.60
CA LYS A 20 -6.59 24.35 27.81
C LYS A 20 -5.18 24.53 27.26
N PRO A 21 -4.13 24.33 28.07
CA PRO A 21 -2.77 24.47 27.59
C PRO A 21 -2.60 23.51 26.42
N TYR A 22 -2.17 24.09 25.29
CA TYR A 22 -1.86 23.38 24.06
C TYR A 22 -0.87 22.25 24.38
N GLN A 23 -1.36 21.01 24.40
CA GLN A 23 -0.52 19.87 24.74
C GLN A 23 0.34 19.56 23.51
N LYS A 24 1.65 19.78 23.65
CA LYS A 24 2.64 19.58 22.60
C LYS A 24 2.82 18.09 22.33
N THR A 25 1.98 17.48 21.51
CA THR A 25 2.23 16.15 20.97
C THR A 25 3.15 16.31 19.76
N PHE A 26 4.39 15.86 19.89
CA PHE A 26 5.34 15.90 18.77
C PHE A 26 5.03 14.74 17.82
N LEU A 27 4.47 15.06 16.64
CA LEU A 27 3.91 14.07 15.70
C LEU A 27 4.77 13.84 14.45
N THR A 28 6.00 14.36 14.43
CA THR A 28 6.83 14.34 13.22
C THR A 28 8.25 13.88 13.56
N GLY A 29 8.41 12.60 13.84
CA GLY A 29 9.70 11.91 13.79
C GLY A 29 9.84 11.12 12.49
N GLU A 30 11.08 10.77 12.11
CA GLU A 30 11.33 9.95 10.89
C GLU A 30 10.59 8.60 10.91
N GLN A 31 10.34 8.06 12.10
CA GLN A 31 9.63 6.80 12.30
C GLN A 31 8.14 6.98 12.62
N THR A 32 7.64 8.21 12.68
CA THR A 32 6.22 8.45 12.98
C THR A 32 5.38 8.01 11.78
N THR A 33 4.46 7.09 12.02
CA THR A 33 3.63 6.51 10.96
C THR A 33 2.53 7.49 10.56
N VAL A 34 2.12 7.43 9.29
CA VAL A 34 0.99 8.22 8.80
C VAL A 34 -0.30 7.84 9.54
N ALA A 35 -0.48 6.55 9.88
CA ALA A 35 -1.64 6.06 10.61
C ALA A 35 -1.75 6.68 12.02
N ASP A 36 -0.63 6.80 12.73
CA ASP A 36 -0.60 7.43 14.05
C ASP A 36 -0.97 8.92 13.96
N VAL A 37 -0.42 9.66 13.00
CA VAL A 37 -0.75 11.08 12.82
C VAL A 37 -2.23 11.26 12.45
N LEU A 38 -2.77 10.43 11.55
CA LEU A 38 -4.20 10.46 11.21
C LEU A 38 -5.08 10.20 12.43
N ARG A 39 -4.71 9.25 13.29
CA ARG A 39 -5.44 8.96 14.53
C ARG A 39 -5.40 10.12 15.52
N GLU A 40 -4.26 10.77 15.67
CA GLU A 40 -4.11 11.96 16.52
C GLU A 40 -4.90 13.17 15.96
N LEU A 41 -5.11 13.22 14.64
CA LEU A 41 -6.04 14.13 13.98
C LEU A 41 -7.53 13.71 14.11
N GLY A 42 -7.83 12.63 14.83
CA GLY A 42 -9.20 12.17 15.09
C GLY A 42 -9.77 11.22 14.03
N GLU A 43 -8.96 10.68 13.13
CA GLU A 43 -9.39 9.62 12.21
C GLU A 43 -9.61 8.30 12.96
N ALA A 44 -10.72 7.62 12.67
CA ALA A 44 -10.95 6.28 13.19
C ALA A 44 -9.96 5.28 12.56
N PRO A 45 -9.38 4.36 13.35
CA PRO A 45 -8.47 3.35 12.80
C PRO A 45 -9.20 2.43 11.81
N PRO A 46 -8.56 2.01 10.71
CA PRO A 46 -9.14 1.03 9.81
C PRO A 46 -9.27 -0.35 10.49
N LYS A 47 -10.09 -1.24 9.92
CA LYS A 47 -10.31 -2.59 10.47
C LYS A 47 -9.03 -3.42 10.61
N HIS A 48 -8.05 -3.20 9.73
CA HIS A 48 -6.74 -3.89 9.74
C HIS A 48 -5.68 -3.17 10.57
N TYR A 49 -6.05 -2.20 11.41
CA TYR A 49 -5.09 -1.48 12.25
C TYR A 49 -4.42 -2.39 13.27
N ILE A 50 -3.09 -2.33 13.31
CA ILE A 50 -2.25 -3.00 14.32
C ILE A 50 -1.48 -1.90 15.04
N ALA A 51 -1.74 -1.75 16.34
CA ALA A 51 -1.11 -0.70 17.16
C ALA A 51 0.39 -0.94 17.37
N GLU A 52 0.78 -2.19 17.60
CA GLU A 52 2.17 -2.57 17.82
C GLU A 52 2.49 -3.83 17.01
N VAL A 53 3.58 -3.78 16.25
CA VAL A 53 4.02 -4.89 15.41
C VAL A 53 4.75 -5.95 16.24
N ASP A 54 4.28 -7.19 16.19
CA ASP A 54 4.98 -8.35 16.71
C ASP A 54 6.06 -8.79 15.71
N THR A 55 7.32 -8.59 16.05
CA THR A 55 8.47 -8.91 15.18
C THR A 55 8.54 -10.38 14.75
N ALA A 56 8.07 -11.32 15.59
CA ALA A 56 8.03 -12.73 15.22
C ALA A 56 6.97 -12.96 14.12
N LYS A 57 5.79 -12.34 14.26
CA LYS A 57 4.73 -12.38 13.26
C LYS A 57 5.09 -11.64 11.98
N VAL A 58 5.81 -10.52 12.07
CA VAL A 58 6.39 -9.83 10.90
C VAL A 58 7.25 -10.79 10.10
N LYS A 59 8.11 -11.56 10.76
CA LYS A 59 8.96 -12.52 10.05
C LYS A 59 8.15 -13.65 9.42
N MET A 60 7.14 -14.16 10.14
CA MET A 60 6.25 -15.18 9.60
C MET A 60 5.48 -14.69 8.37
N GLY A 61 4.92 -13.48 8.44
CA GLY A 61 4.20 -12.84 7.35
C GLY A 61 5.10 -12.56 6.15
N GLU A 62 6.34 -12.08 6.38
CA GLU A 62 7.32 -11.90 5.31
C GLU A 62 7.59 -13.22 4.58
N ASP A 63 7.82 -14.29 5.33
CA ASP A 63 8.09 -15.61 4.76
C ASP A 63 6.88 -16.14 3.95
N ILE A 64 5.66 -15.96 4.45
CA ILE A 64 4.43 -16.29 3.70
C ILE A 64 4.38 -15.51 2.38
N ILE A 65 4.63 -14.21 2.40
CA ILE A 65 4.56 -13.34 1.22
C ILE A 65 5.67 -13.64 0.19
N ARG A 66 6.89 -13.92 0.66
CA ARG A 66 8.06 -14.11 -0.22
C ARG A 66 8.27 -15.56 -0.65
N LYS A 67 7.85 -16.53 0.15
CA LYS A 67 8.16 -17.96 -0.03
C LYS A 67 6.90 -18.82 -0.14
N GLY A 68 5.72 -18.27 0.15
CA GLY A 68 4.47 -19.02 0.17
C GLY A 68 4.30 -19.94 1.38
N PHE A 69 5.20 -19.90 2.37
CA PHE A 69 5.10 -20.66 3.61
C PHE A 69 5.95 -20.02 4.71
N THR A 70 5.79 -20.46 5.96
CA THR A 70 6.67 -20.07 7.06
C THR A 70 6.97 -21.25 8.00
N ILE A 71 7.82 -21.01 9.00
CA ILE A 71 8.08 -21.92 10.11
C ILE A 71 7.20 -21.48 11.30
N LYS A 72 6.38 -22.41 11.79
CA LYS A 72 5.50 -22.20 12.93
C LYS A 72 6.30 -22.11 14.23
N PRO A 73 5.71 -21.58 15.33
CA PRO A 73 6.39 -21.49 16.63
C PRO A 73 6.90 -22.83 17.18
N ASP A 74 6.28 -23.95 16.79
CA ASP A 74 6.70 -25.30 17.16
C ASP A 74 7.85 -25.86 16.30
N GLY A 75 8.37 -25.07 15.36
CA GLY A 75 9.44 -25.44 14.43
C GLY A 75 8.97 -26.20 13.19
N SER A 76 7.68 -26.54 13.08
CA SER A 76 7.14 -27.21 11.90
C SER A 76 6.91 -26.23 10.74
N LYS A 77 6.99 -26.73 9.50
CA LYS A 77 6.74 -25.92 8.29
C LYS A 77 5.23 -25.84 8.03
N SER A 78 4.72 -24.64 7.70
CA SER A 78 3.33 -24.48 7.25
C SER A 78 3.11 -25.08 5.85
N LEU A 79 1.85 -25.35 5.52
CA LEU A 79 1.50 -25.72 4.15
C LEU A 79 1.79 -24.56 3.20
N LEU A 80 2.19 -24.87 1.97
CA LEU A 80 2.29 -23.86 0.93
C LEU A 80 0.93 -23.18 0.74
N VAL A 81 0.95 -21.86 0.59
CA VAL A 81 -0.21 -21.06 0.18
C VAL A 81 -0.53 -21.37 -1.28
N SER A 82 0.48 -21.48 -2.13
CA SER A 82 0.34 -21.92 -3.52
C SER A 82 1.52 -22.77 -3.96
N ASN A 83 1.26 -23.70 -4.88
CA ASN A 83 2.30 -24.46 -5.57
C ASN A 83 2.86 -23.72 -6.81
N TYR A 84 2.28 -22.57 -7.17
CA TYR A 84 2.60 -21.86 -8.41
C TYR A 84 3.28 -20.53 -8.11
N PHE A 85 2.52 -19.53 -7.66
CA PHE A 85 3.02 -18.18 -7.47
C PHE A 85 3.03 -17.79 -6.00
N VAL A 86 4.07 -17.06 -5.61
CA VAL A 86 4.12 -16.32 -4.34
C VAL A 86 3.76 -14.86 -4.60
N CYS A 87 3.38 -14.12 -3.56
CA CYS A 87 2.90 -12.75 -3.73
C CYS A 87 3.96 -11.84 -4.37
N THR A 88 5.25 -12.07 -4.08
CA THR A 88 6.36 -11.32 -4.68
C THR A 88 6.69 -11.69 -6.13
N ASP A 89 5.94 -12.61 -6.73
CA ASP A 89 5.98 -12.80 -8.18
C ASP A 89 5.27 -11.64 -8.91
N CYS A 90 4.32 -10.99 -8.24
CA CYS A 90 3.55 -9.88 -8.82
C CYS A 90 3.80 -8.53 -8.14
N HIS A 91 4.32 -8.51 -6.90
CA HIS A 91 4.38 -7.31 -6.08
C HIS A 91 5.79 -7.07 -5.52
N ASN A 92 6.31 -5.84 -5.65
CA ASN A 92 7.46 -5.44 -4.84
C ASN A 92 7.05 -5.17 -3.40
N THR A 93 7.98 -5.29 -2.46
CA THR A 93 7.75 -5.01 -1.03
C THR A 93 8.32 -3.66 -0.61
N VAL A 94 8.86 -2.89 -1.56
CA VAL A 94 9.62 -1.65 -1.33
C VAL A 94 9.05 -0.52 -2.18
N ARG A 95 9.46 0.71 -1.89
CA ARG A 95 9.11 1.89 -2.67
C ARG A 95 9.46 1.71 -4.16
N GLU A 96 8.58 2.17 -5.05
CA GLU A 96 8.71 2.06 -6.52
C GLU A 96 8.68 3.41 -7.25
N SER A 97 8.55 4.52 -6.52
CA SER A 97 8.48 5.88 -7.05
C SER A 97 9.15 6.86 -6.08
N LYS A 98 9.55 8.04 -6.55
CA LYS A 98 10.12 9.08 -5.67
C LYS A 98 9.06 9.67 -4.74
N ASP A 99 7.86 9.86 -5.28
CA ASP A 99 6.68 10.35 -4.58
C ASP A 99 5.67 9.22 -4.35
N ALA A 100 5.22 9.06 -3.10
CA ALA A 100 4.26 8.03 -2.70
C ALA A 100 2.87 8.21 -3.33
N ALA A 101 2.56 9.37 -3.91
CA ALA A 101 1.33 9.66 -4.64
C ALA A 101 1.45 9.46 -6.16
N ASP A 102 2.64 9.15 -6.68
CA ASP A 102 2.87 9.06 -8.12
C ASP A 102 2.31 7.75 -8.71
N LEU A 103 1.40 7.90 -9.67
CA LEU A 103 0.79 6.82 -10.43
C LEU A 103 1.27 6.76 -11.89
N ASN A 104 2.20 7.63 -12.29
CA ASN A 104 2.72 7.65 -13.64
C ASN A 104 3.61 6.41 -13.91
N PRO A 105 3.27 5.56 -14.90
CA PRO A 105 4.02 4.34 -15.16
C PRO A 105 5.45 4.60 -15.67
N ASP A 106 5.69 5.68 -16.41
CA ASP A 106 7.04 6.04 -16.87
C ASP A 106 7.93 6.48 -15.69
N ASN A 107 7.40 7.30 -14.77
CA ASN A 107 8.14 7.69 -13.56
C ASN A 107 8.48 6.48 -12.67
N ARG A 108 7.53 5.54 -12.53
CA ARG A 108 7.74 4.27 -11.82
C ARG A 108 8.83 3.44 -12.50
N MET A 109 8.79 3.31 -13.83
CA MET A 109 9.79 2.58 -14.60
C MET A 109 11.19 3.17 -14.44
N ASP A 110 11.32 4.50 -14.52
CA ASP A 110 12.60 5.19 -14.35
C ASP A 110 13.16 5.01 -12.94
N TYR A 111 12.31 5.10 -11.91
CA TYR A 111 12.74 4.85 -10.53
C TYR A 111 13.19 3.40 -10.32
N ILE A 112 12.41 2.43 -10.80
CA ILE A 112 12.73 1.01 -10.70
C ILE A 112 14.06 0.70 -11.40
N ARG A 113 14.28 1.29 -12.59
CA ARG A 113 15.56 1.19 -13.32
C ARG A 113 16.71 1.80 -12.52
N GLU A 114 16.54 3.00 -11.97
CA GLU A 114 17.54 3.68 -11.13
C GLU A 114 17.92 2.84 -9.90
N LYS A 115 16.97 2.12 -9.31
CA LYS A 115 17.16 1.32 -8.10
C LYS A 115 17.50 -0.15 -8.34
N GLY A 116 17.52 -0.61 -9.59
CA GLY A 116 17.75 -2.03 -9.92
C GLY A 116 16.66 -2.96 -9.36
N LEU A 117 15.42 -2.48 -9.29
CA LEU A 117 14.27 -3.26 -8.84
C LEU A 117 13.58 -3.97 -10.02
N LYS A 118 12.70 -4.93 -9.72
CA LYS A 118 11.87 -5.58 -10.74
C LYS A 118 10.66 -4.71 -11.10
N TYR A 119 10.26 -4.68 -12.37
CA TYR A 119 9.10 -3.93 -12.85
C TYR A 119 7.86 -4.83 -12.84
N LEU A 120 7.27 -5.04 -11.66
CA LEU A 120 6.22 -6.04 -11.47
C LEU A 120 4.80 -5.47 -11.74
N PRO A 121 3.85 -6.31 -12.20
CA PRO A 121 2.53 -5.83 -12.64
C PRO A 121 1.58 -5.42 -11.51
N GLY A 122 1.79 -5.92 -10.29
CA GLY A 122 1.03 -5.54 -9.10
C GLY A 122 1.56 -4.25 -8.47
N SER A 123 0.70 -3.60 -7.67
CA SER A 123 1.12 -2.45 -6.84
C SER A 123 2.10 -2.88 -5.75
N THR A 124 3.06 -2.04 -5.36
CA THR A 124 3.94 -2.36 -4.23
C THR A 124 3.16 -2.67 -2.94
N PHE A 125 3.73 -3.46 -2.03
CA PHE A 125 3.23 -3.61 -0.66
C PHE A 125 3.70 -2.51 0.30
N TRP A 126 4.63 -1.66 -0.13
CA TRP A 126 4.96 -0.44 0.61
C TRP A 126 3.74 0.47 0.74
N GLY A 127 3.39 0.81 1.98
CA GLY A 127 2.20 1.59 2.30
C GLY A 127 0.86 0.88 2.08
N ILE A 128 0.83 -0.45 1.93
CA ILE A 128 -0.42 -1.18 1.63
C ILE A 128 -1.50 -1.01 2.70
N THR A 129 -1.12 -0.86 3.97
CA THR A 129 -2.05 -0.64 5.09
C THR A 129 -2.55 0.81 5.18
N ASN A 130 -1.88 1.76 4.52
CA ASN A 130 -2.31 3.17 4.48
C ASN A 130 -3.44 3.41 3.45
N ARG A 131 -3.61 2.47 2.51
CA ARG A 131 -4.67 2.49 1.50
C ARG A 131 -6.03 2.26 2.13
N THR A 132 -7.07 2.73 1.45
CA THR A 132 -8.46 2.46 1.85
C THR A 132 -9.20 1.61 0.82
N SER A 133 -8.56 1.27 -0.30
CA SER A 133 -9.18 0.48 -1.35
C SER A 133 -8.18 -0.33 -2.18
N TRP A 134 -8.60 -1.52 -2.60
CA TRP A 134 -7.79 -2.54 -3.29
C TRP A 134 -8.61 -3.20 -4.42
N PHE A 135 -7.99 -3.94 -5.35
CA PHE A 135 -8.73 -4.57 -6.46
C PHE A 135 -9.70 -3.60 -7.17
N ASN A 136 -9.20 -2.43 -7.57
CA ASN A 136 -10.03 -1.36 -8.14
C ASN A 136 -10.35 -1.59 -9.63
N ASP A 137 -11.30 -0.82 -10.16
CA ASP A 137 -11.57 -0.69 -11.60
C ASP A 137 -11.75 -2.03 -12.33
N ASP A 138 -10.87 -2.34 -13.29
CA ASP A 138 -10.99 -3.49 -14.20
C ASP A 138 -10.89 -4.84 -13.50
N TYR A 139 -10.46 -4.89 -12.23
CA TYR A 139 -10.58 -6.10 -11.43
C TYR A 139 -12.03 -6.60 -11.35
N TYR A 140 -13.03 -5.71 -11.33
CA TYR A 140 -14.44 -6.10 -11.36
C TYR A 140 -14.81 -6.80 -12.68
N LYS A 141 -14.25 -6.38 -13.82
CA LYS A 141 -14.49 -7.05 -15.12
C LYS A 141 -14.00 -8.50 -15.10
N LYS A 142 -12.91 -8.77 -14.38
CA LYS A 142 -12.26 -10.09 -14.33
C LYS A 142 -12.88 -11.02 -13.28
N TYR A 143 -13.15 -10.52 -12.08
CA TYR A 143 -13.56 -11.35 -10.94
C TYR A 143 -15.03 -11.13 -10.51
N GLY A 144 -15.69 -10.09 -11.03
CA GLY A 144 -17.10 -9.82 -10.75
C GLY A 144 -17.36 -9.41 -9.29
N GLU A 145 -18.47 -9.90 -8.74
CA GLU A 145 -19.02 -9.46 -7.45
C GLU A 145 -18.10 -9.65 -6.25
N VAL A 146 -17.22 -10.66 -6.27
CA VAL A 146 -16.27 -10.91 -5.16
C VAL A 146 -15.29 -9.75 -4.93
N VAL A 147 -15.12 -8.88 -5.94
CA VAL A 147 -14.31 -7.67 -5.84
C VAL A 147 -14.91 -6.65 -4.89
N LYS A 148 -16.25 -6.57 -4.76
CA LYS A 148 -16.88 -5.53 -3.94
C LYS A 148 -16.45 -5.61 -2.48
N GLU A 149 -16.35 -6.83 -1.93
CA GLU A 149 -15.88 -7.05 -0.57
C GLU A 149 -14.36 -6.88 -0.45
N ALA A 150 -13.60 -7.43 -1.41
CA ALA A 150 -12.15 -7.27 -1.46
C ALA A 150 -11.76 -5.79 -1.49
N ASN A 151 -12.47 -4.99 -2.27
CA ASN A 151 -12.19 -3.58 -2.48
C ASN A 151 -12.24 -2.74 -1.21
N GLN A 152 -12.99 -3.17 -0.20
CA GLN A 152 -13.20 -2.44 1.05
C GLN A 152 -12.52 -3.10 2.25
N SER A 153 -11.77 -4.18 2.03
CA SER A 153 -11.11 -4.93 3.10
C SER A 153 -9.78 -5.50 2.63
N LEU A 154 -8.69 -5.07 3.27
CA LEU A 154 -7.35 -5.61 3.01
C LEU A 154 -7.31 -7.13 3.22
N GLU A 155 -7.99 -7.64 4.25
CA GLU A 155 -8.10 -9.08 4.52
C GLU A 155 -8.76 -9.83 3.36
N LYS A 156 -9.92 -9.34 2.88
CA LYS A 156 -10.64 -9.97 1.76
C LYS A 156 -9.87 -9.83 0.45
N SER A 157 -9.14 -8.74 0.27
CA SER A 157 -8.21 -8.57 -0.85
C SER A 157 -7.07 -9.57 -0.84
N ILE A 158 -6.45 -9.83 0.32
CA ILE A 158 -5.40 -10.83 0.44
C ILE A 158 -5.95 -12.22 0.11
N GLN A 159 -7.13 -12.57 0.62
CA GLN A 159 -7.74 -13.86 0.30
C GLN A 159 -8.08 -14.01 -1.19
N LEU A 160 -8.65 -12.97 -1.81
CA LEU A 160 -8.91 -12.96 -3.25
C LEU A 160 -7.62 -13.12 -4.07
N CYS A 161 -6.57 -12.39 -3.70
CA CYS A 161 -5.25 -12.52 -4.33
C CYS A 161 -4.67 -13.93 -4.19
N SER A 162 -4.75 -14.50 -2.98
CA SER A 162 -4.24 -15.84 -2.71
C SER A 162 -4.92 -16.89 -3.60
N ARG A 163 -6.26 -16.87 -3.68
CA ARG A 163 -7.01 -17.82 -4.51
C ARG A 163 -6.83 -17.59 -6.00
N GLU A 164 -7.07 -16.38 -6.46
CA GLU A 164 -7.23 -16.11 -7.90
C GLU A 164 -5.93 -15.76 -8.60
N CYS A 165 -5.11 -14.89 -7.99
CA CYS A 165 -3.86 -14.45 -8.60
C CYS A 165 -2.73 -15.44 -8.35
N SER A 166 -2.64 -15.98 -7.13
CA SER A 166 -1.58 -16.93 -6.76
C SER A 166 -1.95 -18.37 -7.11
N CYS A 167 -3.19 -18.65 -7.49
CA CYS A 167 -3.73 -20.01 -7.67
C CYS A 167 -3.55 -20.87 -6.41
N GLY A 168 -3.72 -20.25 -5.25
CA GLY A 168 -3.49 -20.84 -3.94
C GLY A 168 -4.75 -21.18 -3.16
N ARG A 169 -4.55 -21.58 -1.91
CA ARG A 169 -5.60 -21.73 -0.90
C ARG A 169 -5.87 -20.42 -0.18
N ASP A 170 -6.95 -20.39 0.59
CA ASP A 170 -7.14 -19.34 1.59
C ASP A 170 -6.07 -19.44 2.68
N LEU A 171 -5.65 -18.28 3.19
CA LEU A 171 -4.81 -18.18 4.37
C LEU A 171 -5.63 -18.54 5.60
N GLU A 172 -5.04 -19.30 6.52
CA GLU A 172 -5.59 -19.51 7.85
C GLU A 172 -5.53 -18.21 8.67
N ASP A 173 -6.37 -18.06 9.70
CA ASP A 173 -6.48 -16.82 10.48
C ASP A 173 -5.13 -16.36 11.05
N TRP A 174 -4.31 -17.29 11.54
CA TRP A 174 -2.98 -16.96 12.08
C TRP A 174 -1.97 -16.57 10.98
N GLU A 175 -2.14 -17.07 9.75
CA GLU A 175 -1.33 -16.67 8.59
C GLU A 175 -1.72 -15.26 8.15
N MET A 176 -3.02 -14.99 8.10
CA MET A 176 -3.55 -13.66 7.82
C MET A 176 -3.06 -12.64 8.84
N GLU A 177 -3.12 -12.98 10.14
CA GLU A 177 -2.60 -12.13 11.22
C GLU A 177 -1.10 -11.84 11.01
N ALA A 178 -0.29 -12.86 10.73
CA ALA A 178 1.13 -12.69 10.46
C ALA A 178 1.39 -11.78 9.24
N VAL A 179 0.64 -11.97 8.15
CA VAL A 179 0.71 -11.12 6.96
C VAL A 179 0.33 -9.67 7.30
N MET A 180 -0.69 -9.42 8.11
CA MET A 180 -1.07 -8.07 8.54
C MET A 180 0.02 -7.40 9.38
N HIS A 181 0.71 -8.14 10.25
CA HIS A 181 1.87 -7.61 10.99
C HIS A 181 2.99 -7.22 10.03
N TYR A 182 3.31 -8.07 9.05
CA TYR A 182 4.31 -7.75 8.04
C TYR A 182 3.91 -6.52 7.21
N TYR A 183 2.68 -6.45 6.69
CA TYR A 183 2.20 -5.30 5.94
C TYR A 183 2.17 -4.01 6.76
N THR A 184 1.83 -4.09 8.04
CA THR A 184 1.92 -2.96 8.97
C THR A 184 3.37 -2.51 9.14
N SER A 185 4.35 -3.42 9.13
CA SER A 185 5.77 -3.05 9.15
C SER A 185 6.26 -2.33 7.88
N LEU A 186 5.48 -2.39 6.79
CA LEU A 186 5.74 -1.69 5.52
C LEU A 186 4.95 -0.38 5.38
N GLN A 187 4.24 0.05 6.43
CA GLN A 187 3.40 1.25 6.39
C GLN A 187 4.23 2.52 6.13
N LEU A 188 3.57 3.54 5.58
CA LEU A 188 4.18 4.84 5.35
C LEU A 188 4.42 5.58 6.66
N THR A 189 5.54 6.29 6.69
CA THR A 189 5.91 7.27 7.69
C THR A 189 5.72 8.70 7.16
N ILE A 190 5.75 9.69 8.04
CA ILE A 190 5.71 11.10 7.63
C ILE A 190 6.89 11.47 6.71
N ALA A 191 8.05 10.85 6.90
CA ALA A 191 9.22 11.05 6.05
C ALA A 191 9.02 10.53 4.61
N ASP A 192 8.04 9.64 4.40
CA ASP A 192 7.74 9.10 3.07
C ASP A 192 6.89 10.04 2.20
N LEU A 193 6.21 11.02 2.81
CA LEU A 193 5.18 11.83 2.17
C LEU A 193 5.69 13.08 1.43
N ASN A 194 7.01 13.31 1.40
CA ASN A 194 7.62 14.50 0.78
C ASN A 194 6.89 15.81 1.14
N LEU A 195 6.55 15.98 2.43
CA LEU A 195 5.85 17.16 2.93
C LEU A 195 6.75 18.39 2.87
N GLU A 196 6.15 19.57 2.65
CA GLU A 196 6.87 20.83 2.76
C GLU A 196 7.21 21.13 4.23
N ASP A 197 8.26 21.92 4.48
CA ASP A 197 8.63 22.35 5.83
C ASP A 197 7.49 23.06 6.57
N SER A 198 6.65 23.78 5.82
CA SER A 198 5.42 24.42 6.29
C SER A 198 4.41 23.40 6.80
N ASP A 199 4.17 22.32 6.04
CA ASP A 199 3.28 21.23 6.40
C ASP A 199 3.78 20.47 7.62
N ILE A 200 5.09 20.17 7.68
CA ILE A 200 5.72 19.52 8.84
C ILE A 200 5.53 20.38 10.09
N LYS A 201 5.79 21.69 9.99
CA LYS A 201 5.55 22.64 11.10
C LYS A 201 4.08 22.66 11.52
N ASN A 202 3.16 22.62 10.58
CA ASN A 202 1.74 22.56 10.91
C ASN A 202 1.42 21.27 11.69
N LEU A 203 1.91 20.11 11.25
CA LEU A 203 1.67 18.82 11.93
C LEU A 203 2.30 18.72 13.32
N GLN A 204 3.35 19.47 13.62
CA GLN A 204 3.90 19.59 14.98
C GLN A 204 2.92 20.24 15.97
N TYR A 205 1.95 21.00 15.45
CA TYR A 205 0.98 21.73 16.25
C TYR A 205 -0.46 21.49 15.76
N ILE A 206 -1.02 20.30 16.03
CA ILE A 206 -2.48 20.04 15.88
C ILE A 206 -3.33 21.03 16.67
N LYS A 207 -4.06 21.89 15.97
CA LYS A 207 -5.06 22.76 16.59
C LYS A 207 -6.31 21.95 16.95
N ASP A 208 -6.92 22.28 18.09
CA ASP A 208 -8.20 21.70 18.54
C ASP A 208 -9.38 22.38 17.82
N GLU A 209 -9.30 22.42 16.50
CA GLU A 209 -10.30 22.97 15.59
C GLU A 209 -10.63 21.91 14.54
N GLU A 210 -11.91 21.55 14.42
CA GLU A 210 -12.36 20.49 13.51
C GLU A 210 -11.95 20.78 12.06
N GLY A 211 -12.13 22.02 11.59
CA GLY A 211 -11.73 22.43 10.24
C GLY A 211 -10.24 22.27 9.97
N TYR A 212 -9.39 22.55 10.97
CA TYR A 212 -7.95 22.34 10.87
C TYR A 212 -7.61 20.84 10.77
N ARG A 213 -8.24 19.99 11.59
CA ARG A 213 -7.99 18.55 11.57
C ARG A 213 -8.38 17.93 10.24
N GLU A 214 -9.56 18.26 9.71
CA GLU A 214 -9.99 17.78 8.40
C GLU A 214 -9.06 18.23 7.27
N GLN A 215 -8.58 19.49 7.31
CA GLN A 215 -7.61 19.98 6.34
C GLN A 215 -6.30 19.20 6.39
N MET A 216 -5.76 18.91 7.57
CA MET A 216 -4.51 18.15 7.71
C MET A 216 -4.68 16.69 7.31
N LYS A 217 -5.82 16.06 7.62
CA LYS A 217 -6.13 14.71 7.15
C LYS A 217 -6.21 14.65 5.63
N ALA A 218 -6.85 15.63 4.99
CA ALA A 218 -6.94 15.72 3.53
C ALA A 218 -5.55 15.91 2.90
N LEU A 219 -4.71 16.78 3.49
CA LEU A 219 -3.33 16.99 3.07
C LEU A 219 -2.52 15.69 3.14
N LEU A 220 -2.54 14.98 4.28
CA LEU A 220 -1.79 13.72 4.42
C LEU A 220 -2.25 12.68 3.39
N LYS A 221 -3.57 12.52 3.25
CA LYS A 221 -4.18 11.58 2.30
C LYS A 221 -3.87 11.92 0.84
N SER A 222 -3.62 13.18 0.50
CA SER A 222 -3.22 13.56 -0.87
C SER A 222 -1.75 13.25 -1.20
N LYS A 223 -0.95 12.85 -0.21
CA LYS A 223 0.50 12.64 -0.35
C LYS A 223 0.88 11.18 -0.54
N TYR A 224 -0.10 10.28 -0.69
CA TYR A 224 0.12 8.89 -1.03
C TYR A 224 -1.05 8.30 -1.81
N VAL A 225 -0.78 7.23 -2.55
CA VAL A 225 -1.83 6.50 -3.28
C VAL A 225 -2.77 5.80 -2.30
N ILE A 226 -4.04 6.22 -2.28
CA ILE A 226 -5.10 5.61 -1.48
C ILE A 226 -5.69 4.36 -2.17
N ALA A 227 -5.70 4.37 -3.51
CA ALA A 227 -6.23 3.30 -4.36
C ALA A 227 -5.44 3.25 -5.66
N TYR A 228 -4.83 2.10 -5.97
CA TYR A 228 -4.16 1.90 -7.25
C TYR A 228 -5.19 1.58 -8.34
N PRO A 229 -5.19 2.30 -9.47
CA PRO A 229 -6.09 2.01 -10.56
C PRO A 229 -5.67 0.71 -11.28
N ALA A 230 -6.64 0.06 -11.91
CA ALA A 230 -6.37 -1.10 -12.75
C ALA A 230 -7.00 -0.95 -14.14
N THR A 231 -6.22 -1.24 -15.16
CA THR A 231 -6.70 -1.28 -16.55
C THR A 231 -6.24 -2.57 -17.19
N PHE A 232 -7.19 -3.38 -17.65
CA PHE A 232 -6.92 -4.59 -18.42
C PHE A 232 -7.12 -4.27 -19.88
N VAL A 233 -6.05 -4.44 -20.66
CA VAL A 233 -6.07 -4.24 -22.11
C VAL A 233 -6.34 -5.56 -22.80
N GLU A 234 -7.20 -5.54 -23.81
CA GLU A 234 -7.40 -6.71 -24.67
C GLU A 234 -6.14 -6.94 -25.52
N PRO A 235 -5.76 -8.21 -25.80
CA PRO A 235 -4.66 -8.50 -26.68
C PRO A 235 -4.87 -7.89 -28.06
N ILE A 236 -3.83 -7.26 -28.61
CA ILE A 236 -3.85 -6.78 -30.00
C ILE A 236 -4.01 -7.98 -30.94
N SER A 237 -5.03 -7.94 -31.81
CA SER A 237 -5.27 -9.00 -32.78
C SER A 237 -4.11 -9.11 -33.77
N THR A 238 -3.81 -10.33 -34.23
CA THR A 238 -2.59 -10.64 -35.01
C THR A 238 -2.44 -9.77 -36.27
N GLU A 239 -3.54 -9.38 -36.91
CA GLU A 239 -3.57 -8.51 -38.08
C GLU A 239 -3.24 -7.03 -37.76
N ASN A 240 -3.46 -6.60 -36.52
CA ASN A 240 -3.22 -5.22 -36.07
C ASN A 240 -1.89 -5.03 -35.35
N ARG A 241 -1.18 -6.13 -35.09
CA ARG A 241 0.16 -6.14 -34.50
C ARG A 241 1.17 -5.46 -35.42
N LYS A 242 1.99 -4.59 -34.85
CA LYS A 242 2.91 -3.73 -35.58
C LYS A 242 4.25 -4.41 -35.87
N LYS A 243 4.49 -5.60 -35.31
CA LYS A 243 5.67 -6.45 -35.61
C LYS A 243 6.98 -5.67 -35.45
N GLY A 244 7.05 -4.89 -34.38
CA GLY A 244 8.19 -4.01 -34.07
C GLY A 244 8.40 -2.79 -34.97
N THR A 245 7.47 -2.41 -35.87
CA THR A 245 7.62 -1.18 -36.69
C THR A 245 7.35 0.11 -35.93
N GLU A 246 6.69 0.01 -34.76
CA GLU A 246 6.35 1.12 -33.87
C GLU A 246 6.76 0.73 -32.43
N GLY A 247 6.93 1.72 -31.56
CA GLY A 247 7.25 1.53 -30.14
C GLY A 247 8.67 1.95 -29.77
N ASP A 248 9.02 1.72 -28.50
CA ASP A 248 10.32 2.03 -27.92
C ASP A 248 11.02 0.71 -27.56
N ALA A 249 11.99 0.31 -28.39
CA ALA A 249 12.70 -0.95 -28.21
C ALA A 249 13.50 -0.99 -26.90
N VAL A 250 14.04 0.14 -26.45
CA VAL A 250 14.83 0.22 -25.20
C VAL A 250 13.93 0.03 -23.99
N LYS A 251 12.75 0.68 -23.99
CA LYS A 251 11.74 0.43 -22.95
C LYS A 251 11.21 -1.01 -23.02
N GLY A 252 11.00 -1.53 -24.23
CA GLY A 252 10.54 -2.90 -24.45
C GLY A 252 11.50 -3.95 -23.89
N GLU A 253 12.79 -3.81 -24.16
CA GLU A 253 13.85 -4.66 -23.61
C GLU A 253 13.86 -4.61 -22.07
N PHE A 254 13.82 -3.40 -21.50
CA PHE A 254 13.75 -3.25 -20.04
C PHE A 254 12.55 -3.98 -19.43
N ILE A 255 11.34 -3.83 -20.02
CA ILE A 255 10.13 -4.52 -19.56
C ILE A 255 10.29 -6.03 -19.69
N PHE A 256 10.82 -6.51 -20.82
CA PHE A 256 11.03 -7.93 -21.04
C PHE A 256 11.92 -8.55 -19.94
N GLU A 257 13.07 -7.94 -19.68
CA GLU A 257 14.05 -8.44 -18.70
C GLU A 257 13.59 -8.29 -17.24
N ASN A 258 12.91 -7.18 -16.92
CA ASN A 258 12.60 -6.81 -15.53
C ASN A 258 11.15 -7.09 -15.12
N SER A 259 10.30 -7.48 -16.07
CA SER A 259 8.90 -7.87 -15.83
C SER A 259 8.62 -9.27 -16.37
N CYS A 260 8.76 -9.48 -17.69
CA CYS A 260 8.31 -10.72 -18.34
C CYS A 260 9.10 -11.94 -17.87
N LEU A 261 10.44 -11.85 -17.86
CA LEU A 261 11.30 -12.96 -17.42
C LEU A 261 11.13 -13.30 -15.95
N HIS A 262 10.60 -12.39 -15.12
CA HIS A 262 10.34 -12.70 -13.71
C HIS A 262 9.40 -13.91 -13.54
N CYS A 263 8.43 -14.06 -14.45
CA CYS A 263 7.48 -15.17 -14.46
C CYS A 263 7.75 -16.20 -15.56
N HIS A 264 8.40 -15.81 -16.67
CA HIS A 264 8.55 -16.63 -17.88
C HIS A 264 9.96 -17.20 -18.11
N ASP A 265 10.91 -16.99 -17.20
CA ASP A 265 12.23 -17.61 -17.31
C ASP A 265 12.19 -19.14 -17.05
N LEU A 266 13.25 -19.86 -17.43
CA LEU A 266 13.34 -21.33 -17.45
C LEU A 266 12.99 -21.99 -16.11
N ASP A 267 13.32 -21.34 -15.00
CA ASP A 267 13.13 -21.89 -13.64
C ASP A 267 11.79 -21.49 -13.01
N ARG A 268 10.83 -20.99 -13.81
CA ARG A 268 9.54 -20.47 -13.33
C ARG A 268 8.37 -21.37 -13.69
N VAL A 269 7.22 -21.10 -13.07
CA VAL A 269 6.03 -21.95 -13.11
C VAL A 269 5.11 -21.69 -14.32
N CYS A 270 5.51 -20.84 -15.27
CA CYS A 270 4.68 -20.49 -16.42
C CYS A 270 4.81 -21.50 -17.57
N LYS A 271 3.68 -21.76 -18.24
CA LYS A 271 3.62 -22.64 -19.42
C LYS A 271 4.40 -22.11 -20.63
N THR A 272 4.45 -20.78 -20.78
CA THR A 272 5.28 -20.13 -21.80
C THR A 272 6.59 -19.77 -21.16
N ILE A 273 7.68 -20.28 -21.72
CA ILE A 273 9.04 -19.97 -21.30
C ILE A 273 9.68 -19.07 -22.36
N PHE A 274 10.45 -18.08 -21.90
CA PHE A 274 11.28 -17.23 -22.73
C PHE A 274 12.75 -17.55 -22.41
N ALA A 275 13.46 -18.08 -23.40
CA ALA A 275 14.85 -18.51 -23.29
C ALA A 275 15.55 -18.41 -24.64
N GLU A 276 16.88 -18.28 -24.61
CA GLU A 276 17.70 -18.30 -25.83
C GLU A 276 17.52 -19.64 -26.57
N GLY A 277 17.22 -19.57 -27.87
CA GLY A 277 16.91 -20.75 -28.69
C GLY A 277 15.46 -21.26 -28.61
N GLU A 278 14.61 -20.67 -27.76
CA GLU A 278 13.15 -20.92 -27.74
C GLU A 278 12.35 -19.69 -28.23
N LYS A 279 11.65 -19.00 -27.32
CA LYS A 279 10.90 -17.76 -27.57
C LYS A 279 11.68 -16.60 -26.96
N ASP A 280 12.73 -16.17 -27.66
CA ASP A 280 13.57 -15.06 -27.24
C ASP A 280 12.92 -13.68 -27.51
N ALA A 281 13.63 -12.60 -27.23
CA ALA A 281 13.17 -11.25 -27.53
C ALA A 281 12.86 -11.04 -29.03
N SER A 282 13.62 -11.68 -29.93
CA SER A 282 13.39 -11.62 -31.38
C SER A 282 12.07 -12.28 -31.79
N TRP A 283 11.72 -13.40 -31.14
CA TRP A 283 10.41 -14.04 -31.32
C TRP A 283 9.27 -13.09 -30.94
N LEU A 284 9.40 -12.34 -29.85
CA LEU A 284 8.39 -11.36 -29.45
C LEU A 284 8.20 -10.25 -30.48
N VAL A 285 9.28 -9.73 -31.08
CA VAL A 285 9.21 -8.72 -32.16
C VAL A 285 8.46 -9.25 -33.37
N GLY A 286 8.66 -10.52 -33.74
CA GLY A 286 7.91 -11.15 -34.83
C GLY A 286 6.44 -11.44 -34.47
N TYR A 287 6.13 -11.53 -33.17
CA TYR A 287 4.80 -11.84 -32.67
C TYR A 287 3.93 -10.60 -32.45
N PHE A 288 4.48 -9.46 -32.00
CA PHE A 288 3.78 -8.21 -31.59
C PHE A 288 4.13 -7.01 -32.45
#